data_AF-A0A9Q0PSA3-F1
#
_entry.id   AF-A0A9Q0PSA3-F1
#
_cell.length_a   1.000
_cell.length_b   1.000
_cell.length_c   1.000
_cell.angle_alpha   90.00
_cell.angle_beta   90.00
_cell.angle_gamma   90.00
#
_symmetry.space_group_name_H-M   'P 1'
#
loop_
_entity.id
_entity.type
_entity.pdbx_description
1 polymer ?
#
loop_
_entity_poly.entity_id
_entity_poly.type
_entity_poly.pdbx_seq_one_letter_code
_entity_poly.pdbx_strand_id
1 'polypeptide(L)'
;MVLLQLDPFLNELTTLYQNSTEKGSIWVTLKRSSMKSKVQKNKMTTNGEPIEYRCLIRATDGKKSISTSSVPEGKDMKWLCEI
;
A
#
# COMPACT_ATOMS: atom_id res chain seq x y z
N MET A 1 -5.04 -9.89 6.37
CA MET A 1 -4.42 -8.95 5.43
C MET A 1 -3.06 -9.48 5.03
N VAL A 2 -2.84 -9.71 3.73
CA VAL A 2 -1.60 -10.31 3.19
C VAL A 2 -0.79 -9.23 2.47
N LEU A 3 0.53 -9.17 2.71
CA LEU A 3 1.44 -8.28 1.98
C LEU A 3 2.01 -9.05 0.77
N LEU A 4 1.65 -8.61 -0.42
CA LEU A 4 2.02 -9.21 -1.69
C LEU A 4 3.00 -8.31 -2.44
N GLN A 5 3.83 -8.94 -3.29
CA GLN A 5 4.56 -8.24 -4.34
C GLN A 5 3.57 -7.61 -5.34
N LEU A 6 4.06 -6.72 -6.21
CA LEU A 6 3.20 -5.96 -7.11
C LEU A 6 2.41 -6.86 -8.09
N ASP A 7 3.07 -7.80 -8.75
CA ASP A 7 2.40 -8.64 -9.76
C ASP A 7 1.33 -9.58 -9.16
N PRO A 8 1.60 -10.30 -8.05
CA PRO A 8 0.55 -11.08 -7.37
C PRO A 8 -0.58 -10.20 -6.83
N PHE A 9 -0.28 -8.96 -6.41
CA PHE A 9 -1.30 -8.03 -5.96
C PHE A 9 -2.26 -7.64 -7.08
N LEU A 10 -1.76 -7.38 -8.29
CA LEU A 10 -2.60 -7.03 -9.44
C LEU A 10 -3.51 -8.18 -9.88
N ASN A 11 -2.99 -9.41 -9.85
CA ASN A 11 -3.79 -10.60 -10.14
C ASN A 11 -4.92 -10.76 -9.10
N GLU A 12 -4.59 -10.67 -7.82
CA GLU A 12 -5.58 -10.79 -6.74
C GLU A 12 -6.60 -9.64 -6.73
N LEU A 13 -6.16 -8.43 -7.07
CA LEU A 13 -7.04 -7.28 -7.24
C LEU A 13 -8.04 -7.52 -8.38
N THR A 14 -7.59 -8.07 -9.49
CA THR A 14 -8.45 -8.42 -10.62
C THR A 14 -9.49 -9.46 -10.21
N THR A 15 -9.07 -10.50 -9.48
CA THR A 15 -9.98 -11.53 -8.94
C THR A 15 -11.01 -10.93 -7.97
N LEU A 16 -10.62 -9.97 -7.13
CA LEU A 16 -11.54 -9.25 -6.25
C LEU A 16 -12.64 -8.53 -7.04
N TYR A 17 -12.26 -7.80 -8.10
CA TYR A 17 -13.20 -7.10 -8.96
C TYR A 17 -14.14 -8.07 -9.70
N GLN A 18 -13.61 -9.15 -10.25
CA GLN A 18 -14.41 -10.17 -10.93
C GLN A 18 -15.46 -10.80 -10.00
N ASN A 19 -15.09 -11.12 -8.76
CA ASN A 19 -15.99 -11.72 -7.78
C ASN A 19 -17.06 -10.75 -7.25
N SER A 20 -16.81 -9.44 -7.32
CA SER A 20 -17.72 -8.41 -6.81
C SER A 20 -18.56 -7.75 -7.91
N THR A 21 -18.57 -8.30 -9.13
CA THR A 21 -19.23 -7.71 -10.31
C THR A 21 -20.74 -7.57 -10.13
N GLU A 22 -21.41 -8.54 -9.50
CA GLU A 22 -22.87 -8.54 -9.36
C GLU A 22 -23.34 -7.77 -8.12
N LYS A 23 -22.67 -7.97 -6.98
CA LYS A 23 -22.97 -7.32 -5.69
C LYS A 23 -21.70 -7.20 -4.85
N GLY A 24 -21.39 -6.00 -4.40
CA GLY A 24 -20.28 -5.76 -3.49
C GLY A 24 -19.74 -4.34 -3.60
N SER A 25 -18.86 -3.99 -2.67
CA SER A 25 -18.05 -2.78 -2.75
C SER A 25 -16.63 -3.17 -2.43
N ILE A 26 -15.69 -2.65 -3.21
CA ILE A 26 -14.27 -2.88 -3.00
C ILE A 26 -13.68 -1.57 -2.50
N TRP A 27 -13.12 -1.61 -1.31
CA TRP A 27 -12.40 -0.49 -0.73
C TRP A 27 -10.94 -0.58 -1.09
N VAL A 28 -10.48 0.38 -1.88
CA VAL A 28 -9.07 0.58 -2.17
C VAL A 28 -8.58 1.81 -1.42
N THR A 29 -7.53 1.66 -0.63
CA THR A 29 -6.91 2.76 0.10
C THR A 29 -5.44 2.87 -0.26
N LEU A 30 -5.01 4.08 -0.57
CA LEU A 30 -3.60 4.44 -0.73
C LEU A 30 -3.19 5.25 0.50
N LYS A 31 -2.06 4.88 1.10
CA LYS A 31 -1.51 5.59 2.26
C LYS A 31 0.01 5.69 2.17
N ARG A 32 0.55 6.89 2.34
CA ARG A 32 1.99 7.06 2.57
C ARG A 32 2.40 6.41 3.89
N SER A 33 3.36 5.50 3.82
CA SER A 33 3.88 4.76 4.95
C SER A 33 5.39 4.62 4.83
N SER A 34 6.11 4.85 5.92
CA SER A 34 7.54 4.49 5.96
C SER A 34 7.76 2.99 6.24
N MET A 35 6.70 2.21 6.43
CA MET A 35 6.72 0.81 6.88
C MET A 35 7.46 0.56 8.22
N LYS A 36 7.97 1.60 8.87
CA LYS A 36 8.66 1.55 10.17
C LYS A 36 7.69 1.85 11.30
N SER A 37 7.89 1.17 12.44
CA SER A 37 7.15 1.48 13.66
C SER A 37 7.51 2.87 14.20
N LYS A 38 6.66 3.44 15.06
CA LYS A 38 6.91 4.75 15.68
C LYS A 38 8.25 4.79 16.43
N VAL A 39 8.61 3.68 17.08
CA VAL A 39 9.89 3.52 17.79
C VAL A 39 11.08 3.55 16.82
N GLN A 40 10.97 2.85 15.68
CA GLN A 40 12.02 2.86 14.66
C GLN A 40 12.16 4.22 13.98
N LYS A 41 11.05 4.93 13.73
CA LYS A 41 11.08 6.30 13.21
C LYS A 41 11.83 7.23 14.15
N ASN A 42 11.53 7.18 15.45
CA ASN A 42 12.19 8.04 16.44
C ASN A 42 13.70 7.79 16.47
N LYS A 43 14.13 6.52 16.36
CA LYS A 43 15.56 6.17 16.29
C LYS A 43 16.22 6.67 14.99
N MET A 44 15.55 6.56 13.85
CA MET A 44 16.07 7.11 12.58
C MET A 44 16.19 8.63 12.64
N THR A 45 15.20 9.33 13.21
CA THR A 45 15.26 10.78 13.37
C THR A 45 16.36 11.24 14.30
N THR A 46 16.64 10.50 15.39
CA THR A 46 17.76 10.82 16.29
C THR A 46 19.12 10.53 15.65
N ASN A 47 19.19 9.53 14.77
CA ASN A 47 20.41 9.15 14.07
C ASN A 47 20.64 9.93 12.76
N GLY A 48 19.70 10.78 12.35
CA GLY A 48 19.78 11.54 11.11
C GLY A 48 19.63 10.69 9.83
N GLU A 49 19.09 9.48 9.93
CA GLU A 49 18.91 8.59 8.78
C GLU A 49 17.70 9.01 7.93
N PRO A 50 17.82 9.01 6.59
CA PRO A 50 16.73 9.36 5.70
C PRO A 50 15.60 8.31 5.80
N ILE A 51 14.38 8.78 6.07
CA ILE A 51 13.19 7.93 6.11
C ILE A 51 12.71 7.71 4.68
N GLU A 52 12.90 6.50 4.18
CA GLU A 52 12.31 6.08 2.92
C GLU A 52 10.78 5.95 3.07
N TYR A 53 10.05 6.80 2.37
CA TYR A 53 8.60 6.72 2.32
C TYR A 53 8.16 5.88 1.13
N ARG A 54 7.22 4.98 1.38
CA ARG A 54 6.61 4.10 0.39
C ARG A 54 5.11 4.35 0.34
N CYS A 55 4.49 4.00 -0.77
CA CYS A 55 3.05 4.05 -0.94
C CYS A 55 2.50 2.65 -0.59
N LEU A 56 1.66 2.57 0.43
CA LEU A 56 0.99 1.34 0.87
C LEU A 56 -0.43 1.32 0.30
N ILE A 57 -0.67 0.38 -0.60
CA ILE A 57 -1.96 0.15 -1.24
C ILE A 57 -2.62 -1.01 -0.53
N ARG A 58 -3.89 -0.87 -0.15
CA ARG A 58 -4.72 -1.96 0.39
C ARG A 58 -6.02 -2.05 -0.36
N ALA A 59 -6.44 -3.26 -0.68
CA ALA A 59 -7.74 -3.55 -1.28
C ALA A 59 -8.49 -4.59 -0.44
N THR A 60 -9.80 -4.40 -0.26
CA THR A 60 -10.67 -5.35 0.42
C THR A 60 -12.11 -5.29 -0.06
N ASP A 61 -12.77 -6.43 -0.14
CA ASP A 61 -14.22 -6.59 -0.37
C ASP A 61 -14.99 -6.82 0.96
N GLY A 62 -14.33 -6.62 2.10
CA GLY A 62 -14.85 -6.94 3.44
C GLY A 62 -14.61 -8.38 3.91
N LYS A 63 -14.26 -9.30 3.00
CA LYS A 63 -13.94 -10.71 3.32
C LYS A 63 -12.44 -10.99 3.16
N LYS A 64 -11.91 -10.72 1.97
CA LYS A 64 -10.49 -10.85 1.63
C LYS A 64 -9.83 -9.47 1.68
N SER A 65 -8.62 -9.43 2.24
CA SER A 65 -7.82 -8.20 2.35
C SER A 65 -6.40 -8.44 1.85
N ILE A 66 -6.03 -7.71 0.80
CA ILE A 66 -4.70 -7.74 0.18
C ILE A 66 -4.04 -6.38 0.29
N SER A 67 -2.71 -6.37 0.32
CA SER A 67 -1.92 -5.15 0.41
C SER A 67 -0.62 -5.29 -0.37
N THR A 68 -0.12 -4.19 -0.91
CA THR A 68 1.20 -4.12 -1.52
C THR A 68 1.89 -2.81 -1.14
N SER A 69 3.20 -2.85 -1.04
CA SER A 69 4.03 -1.67 -0.81
C SER A 69 4.88 -1.41 -2.04
N SER A 70 4.69 -0.26 -2.69
CA SER A 70 5.54 0.17 -3.79
C SER A 70 6.41 1.35 -3.35
N VAL A 71 7.67 1.32 -3.80
CA VAL A 71 8.51 2.50 -3.80
C VAL A 71 8.04 3.36 -4.98
N PRO A 72 7.82 4.67 -4.80
CA PRO A 72 7.54 5.55 -5.92
C PRO A 72 8.81 5.70 -6.79
N GLU A 73 9.00 4.79 -7.74
CA GLU A 73 9.99 4.93 -8.82
C GLU A 73 9.34 5.72 -9.97
N GLY A 74 9.30 7.03 -9.81
CA GLY A 74 8.76 7.93 -10.83
C GLY A 74 8.40 9.29 -10.26
N LYS A 75 8.74 10.37 -10.98
CA LYS A 75 8.36 11.74 -10.60
C LYS A 75 6.85 11.90 -10.45
N ASP A 76 6.06 11.13 -11.21
CA ASP A 76 4.60 11.19 -11.21
C ASP A 76 3.97 10.48 -9.99
N MET A 77 4.62 9.45 -9.44
CA MET A 77 4.15 8.78 -8.21
C MET A 77 4.56 9.52 -6.92
N LYS A 78 5.46 10.51 -6.99
CA LYS A 78 5.79 11.36 -5.83
C LYS A 78 4.57 12.16 -5.37
N TRP A 79 3.79 12.70 -6.30
CA TRP A 79 2.58 13.48 -6.01
C TRP A 79 1.51 12.66 -5.25
N LEU A 80 1.30 11.40 -5.64
CA LEU A 80 0.32 10.51 -4.99
C LEU A 80 0.66 10.18 -3.53
N CYS A 81 1.93 10.32 -3.15
CA CYS A 81 2.39 10.11 -1.79
C CYS A 81 2.50 11.46 -1.02
N GLU A 82 2.20 12.62 -1.61
CA GLU A 82 2.24 13.96 -0.96
C GLU A 82 0.85 14.53 -0.60
N ILE A 83 -0.23 13.91 -1.05
CA ILE A 83 -1.63 14.20 -0.65
C ILE A 83 -2.00 13.32 0.56
#